data_AF-A0A645AQ03-F1
#
_entry.id   AF-A0A645AQ03-F1
#
_cell.length_a   1.000
_cell.length_b   1.000
_cell.length_c   1.000
_cell.angle_alpha   90.00
_cell.angle_beta   90.00
_cell.angle_gamma   90.00
#
_symmetry.space_group_name_H-M   'P 1'
#
loop_
_entity.id
_entity.type
_entity.pdbx_description
1 polymer ?
#
loop_
_entity_poly.entity_id
_entity_poly.type
_entity_poly.pdbx_seq_one_letter_code
_entity_poly.pdbx_strand_id
1 'polypeptide(L)'
;MAEALLVKLYLNWAVYTSSDVANYEPTLTNAKLNDAVAYCDEIIKSGKFDLSDSYRKKFMPDNGSQIKDFIYAMPYDNATAQGMTYARFQYWPKFNNNGSGGAGLFGVTLSKNAGGIFTITPEAADRFSLAGDERNEIILKDELFTYNISTFAKTTTPYLYNGQRVVLTKNITLLTPGDASMNVGDNFNGWNQGYRCIKWGLQAADYDTYNRNQSNDVPIFRYADILLMKAEAILRGATATNGDTPMSLFNQIRSYVKAPTLTTAPTLQDILDERGREFFSEMWRRNDLIRFGQFENDWGLKHVINSAAKTQKWRRIFPIPTNVMNSNTNWTQNTGYNK
;
A
#
# COMPACT_ATOMS: atom_id res chain seq x y z
N MET A 1 -13.43 14.25 -7.37
CA MET A 1 -11.95 14.22 -7.52
C MET A 1 -11.28 15.42 -6.85
N ALA A 2 -11.55 16.66 -7.29
CA ALA A 2 -10.90 17.85 -6.75
C ALA A 2 -11.07 18.00 -5.23
N GLU A 3 -12.29 17.77 -4.72
CA GLU A 3 -12.58 17.76 -3.28
C GLU A 3 -11.74 16.70 -2.54
N ALA A 4 -11.66 15.47 -3.06
CA ALA A 4 -10.87 14.40 -2.43
C ALA A 4 -9.37 14.73 -2.38
N LEU A 5 -8.83 15.35 -3.43
CA LEU A 5 -7.47 15.88 -3.41
C LEU A 5 -7.32 16.97 -2.36
N LEU A 6 -8.28 17.87 -2.26
CA LEU A 6 -8.26 18.96 -1.29
C LEU A 6 -8.30 18.44 0.15
N VAL A 7 -9.10 17.42 0.46
CA VAL A 7 -9.07 16.75 1.78
C VAL A 7 -7.66 16.22 2.09
N LYS A 8 -7.01 15.53 1.13
CA LYS A 8 -5.63 15.06 1.31
C LYS A 8 -4.65 16.20 1.58
N LEU A 9 -4.78 17.31 0.86
CA LEU A 9 -3.94 18.49 1.07
C LEU A 9 -4.17 19.10 2.45
N TYR A 10 -5.43 19.28 2.85
CA TYR A 10 -5.82 19.85 4.13
C TYR A 10 -5.40 19.00 5.32
N LEU A 11 -5.54 17.68 5.23
CA LEU A 11 -5.10 16.80 6.31
C LEU A 11 -3.58 16.85 6.53
N ASN A 12 -2.81 17.08 5.46
CA ASN A 12 -1.35 17.23 5.50
C ASN A 12 -0.88 18.70 5.55
N TRP A 13 -1.79 19.66 5.72
CA TRP A 13 -1.49 21.08 5.60
C TRP A 13 -0.31 21.51 6.47
N ALA A 14 -0.31 21.13 7.75
CA ALA A 14 0.77 21.45 8.69
C ALA A 14 2.14 20.87 8.28
N VAL A 15 2.17 19.75 7.53
CA VAL A 15 3.42 19.22 6.95
C VAL A 15 3.89 20.11 5.81
N TYR A 16 2.99 20.43 4.89
CA TYR A 16 3.32 21.13 3.63
C TYR A 16 3.60 22.62 3.82
N THR A 17 3.04 23.24 4.86
CA THR A 17 3.29 24.64 5.21
C THR A 17 4.36 24.80 6.28
N SER A 18 5.03 23.72 6.70
CA SER A 18 6.19 23.83 7.57
C SER A 18 7.32 24.53 6.82
N SER A 19 7.98 25.50 7.45
CA SER A 19 9.16 26.16 6.87
C SER A 19 10.32 25.18 6.65
N ASP A 20 10.40 24.15 7.48
CA ASP A 20 11.26 22.98 7.31
C ASP A 20 10.51 21.73 7.77
N VAL A 21 10.37 20.74 6.88
CA VAL A 21 9.70 19.47 7.19
C VAL A 21 10.41 18.70 8.32
N ALA A 22 11.70 18.94 8.54
CA ALA A 22 12.47 18.30 9.60
C ALA A 22 11.95 18.70 10.99
N ASN A 23 11.35 19.89 11.10
CA ASN A 23 10.78 20.44 12.33
C ASN A 23 9.28 20.13 12.49
N TYR A 24 8.66 19.47 11.51
CA TYR A 24 7.27 19.05 11.63
C TYR A 24 7.09 18.06 12.78
N GLU A 25 6.11 18.31 13.65
CA GLU A 25 5.65 17.36 14.66
C GLU A 25 4.14 17.13 14.50
N PRO A 26 3.62 15.92 14.77
CA PRO A 26 2.18 15.61 14.63
C PRO A 26 1.25 16.44 15.52
N THR A 27 1.81 17.09 16.54
CA THR A 27 1.12 17.98 17.48
C THR A 27 0.99 19.41 16.97
N LEU A 28 1.65 19.77 15.86
CA LEU A 28 1.51 21.09 15.26
C LEU A 28 0.06 21.32 14.84
N THR A 29 -0.45 22.53 15.13
CA THR A 29 -1.81 22.92 14.77
C THR A 29 -2.02 22.85 13.27
N ASN A 30 -3.12 22.24 12.86
CA ASN A 30 -3.56 22.23 11.48
C ASN A 30 -4.86 23.05 11.36
N ALA A 31 -4.76 24.25 10.79
CA ALA A 31 -5.89 25.17 10.61
C ALA A 31 -6.94 24.67 9.59
N LYS A 32 -6.66 23.61 8.84
CA LYS A 32 -7.49 23.08 7.76
C LYS A 32 -8.29 21.83 8.13
N LEU A 33 -8.28 21.41 9.39
CA LEU A 33 -8.98 20.21 9.82
C LEU A 33 -10.51 20.32 9.66
N ASN A 34 -11.11 21.47 9.99
CA ASN A 34 -12.55 21.69 9.77
C ASN A 34 -12.90 21.75 8.28
N ASP A 35 -12.05 22.38 7.45
CA ASP A 35 -12.24 22.39 6.00
C ASP A 35 -12.15 20.97 5.43
N ALA A 36 -11.24 20.13 5.94
CA ALA A 36 -11.15 18.72 5.56
C ALA A 36 -12.45 17.96 5.89
N VAL A 37 -13.02 18.17 7.07
CA VAL A 37 -14.31 17.58 7.46
C VAL A 37 -15.44 18.05 6.53
N ALA A 38 -15.51 19.34 6.21
CA ALA A 38 -16.53 19.90 5.33
C ALA A 38 -16.51 19.27 3.93
N TYR A 39 -15.32 19.12 3.32
CA TYR A 39 -15.21 18.47 2.02
C TYR A 39 -15.43 16.95 2.10
N CYS A 40 -15.09 16.28 3.20
CA CYS A 40 -15.52 14.90 3.42
C CYS A 40 -17.05 14.79 3.46
N ASP A 41 -17.74 15.73 4.12
CA ASP A 41 -19.20 15.77 4.19
C ASP A 41 -19.84 15.93 2.82
N GLU A 42 -19.32 16.84 1.99
CA GLU A 42 -19.82 17.03 0.61
C GLU A 42 -19.72 15.74 -0.20
N ILE A 43 -18.57 15.05 -0.13
CA ILE A 43 -18.37 13.79 -0.84
C ILE A 43 -19.31 12.70 -0.32
N ILE A 44 -19.43 12.53 1.00
CA ILE A 44 -20.32 11.53 1.63
C ILE A 44 -21.78 11.82 1.26
N LYS A 45 -22.23 13.07 1.42
CA LYS A 45 -23.61 13.51 1.13
C LYS A 45 -23.97 13.38 -0.35
N SER A 46 -22.98 13.39 -1.25
CA SER A 46 -23.23 13.22 -2.69
C SER A 46 -23.92 11.88 -3.03
N GLY A 47 -23.74 10.85 -2.20
CA GLY A 47 -24.28 9.51 -2.44
C GLY A 47 -23.72 8.82 -3.69
N LYS A 48 -22.66 9.35 -4.30
CA LYS A 48 -22.08 8.83 -5.55
C LYS A 48 -21.12 7.66 -5.34
N PHE A 49 -20.59 7.55 -4.12
CA PHE A 49 -19.55 6.58 -3.76
C PHE A 49 -19.95 5.84 -2.49
N ASP A 50 -19.52 4.58 -2.37
CA ASP A 50 -19.84 3.74 -1.24
C ASP A 50 -18.81 2.59 -1.08
N LEU A 51 -19.07 1.67 -0.15
CA LEU A 51 -18.25 0.50 0.15
C LEU A 51 -18.95 -0.83 -0.22
N SER A 52 -19.86 -0.81 -1.19
CA SER A 52 -20.65 -1.99 -1.56
C SER A 52 -19.84 -3.07 -2.28
N ASP A 53 -18.76 -2.69 -3.00
CA ASP A 53 -17.83 -3.64 -3.61
C ASP A 53 -16.89 -4.26 -2.58
N SER A 54 -16.67 -5.58 -2.67
CA SER A 54 -15.70 -6.28 -1.83
C SER A 54 -14.29 -5.74 -2.03
N TYR A 55 -13.44 -5.88 -1.00
CA TYR A 55 -12.10 -5.31 -1.02
C TYR A 55 -11.29 -5.78 -2.23
N ARG A 56 -11.27 -7.08 -2.49
CA ARG A 56 -10.42 -7.66 -3.55
C ARG A 56 -10.89 -7.31 -4.95
N LYS A 57 -12.20 -7.18 -5.17
CA LYS A 57 -12.78 -6.84 -6.49
C LYS A 57 -12.23 -5.52 -7.03
N LYS A 58 -11.94 -4.57 -6.14
CA LYS A 58 -11.35 -3.26 -6.48
C LYS A 58 -9.99 -3.38 -7.17
N PHE A 59 -9.29 -4.50 -7.03
CA PHE A 59 -7.93 -4.67 -7.52
C PHE A 59 -7.81 -5.84 -8.51
N MET A 60 -8.93 -6.29 -9.08
CA MET A 60 -8.96 -7.28 -10.15
C MET A 60 -8.85 -6.63 -11.54
N PRO A 61 -8.43 -7.37 -12.58
CA PRO A 61 -8.19 -6.79 -13.92
C PRO A 61 -9.43 -6.28 -14.64
N ASP A 62 -10.62 -6.63 -14.14
CA ASP A 62 -11.93 -6.19 -14.62
C ASP A 62 -12.53 -5.09 -13.72
N ASN A 63 -11.71 -4.40 -12.93
CA ASN A 63 -12.13 -3.22 -12.17
C ASN A 63 -12.36 -2.01 -13.11
N GLY A 64 -12.75 -0.87 -12.56
CA GLY A 64 -13.00 0.34 -13.34
C GLY A 64 -14.07 1.22 -12.74
N SER A 65 -14.67 2.08 -13.57
CA SER A 65 -15.69 3.08 -13.17
C SER A 65 -16.94 2.52 -12.48
N GLN A 66 -17.22 1.22 -12.64
CA GLN A 66 -18.30 0.50 -11.95
C GLN A 66 -18.04 0.33 -10.45
N ILE A 67 -16.77 0.38 -10.02
CA ILE A 67 -16.39 0.25 -8.61
C ILE A 67 -16.79 1.52 -7.86
N LYS A 68 -17.72 1.41 -6.93
CA LYS A 68 -18.30 2.57 -6.22
C LYS A 68 -17.37 3.21 -5.21
N ASP A 69 -16.33 2.48 -4.78
CA ASP A 69 -15.28 3.03 -3.94
C ASP A 69 -14.37 4.00 -4.71
N PHE A 70 -14.34 3.97 -6.05
CA PHE A 70 -13.42 4.79 -6.85
C PHE A 70 -13.97 6.20 -7.08
N ILE A 71 -13.34 7.19 -6.43
CA ILE A 71 -13.58 8.61 -6.71
C ILE A 71 -12.81 9.06 -7.96
N TYR A 72 -11.61 8.52 -8.11
CA TYR A 72 -10.80 8.67 -9.32
C TYR A 72 -9.82 7.50 -9.42
N ALA A 73 -9.80 6.87 -10.59
CA ALA A 73 -8.84 5.84 -10.94
C ALA A 73 -8.18 6.18 -12.28
N MET A 74 -6.90 5.86 -12.40
CA MET A 74 -6.17 5.94 -13.65
C MET A 74 -6.47 4.69 -14.48
N PRO A 75 -7.01 4.83 -15.71
CA PRO A 75 -7.38 3.69 -16.51
C PRO A 75 -6.15 3.00 -17.09
N TYR A 76 -6.17 1.68 -17.13
CA TYR A 76 -5.13 0.88 -17.78
C TYR A 76 -5.71 -0.27 -18.60
N ASP A 77 -4.98 -0.64 -19.65
CA ASP A 77 -5.29 -1.78 -20.49
C ASP A 77 -3.98 -2.43 -20.94
N ASN A 78 -3.87 -3.74 -20.77
CA ASN A 78 -2.64 -4.48 -21.04
C ASN A 78 -2.16 -4.35 -22.49
N ALA A 79 -3.04 -4.07 -23.44
CA ALA A 79 -2.69 -3.86 -24.84
C ALA A 79 -2.49 -2.38 -25.20
N THR A 80 -3.46 -1.52 -24.86
CA THR A 80 -3.61 -0.17 -25.44
C THR A 80 -3.27 0.98 -24.49
N ALA A 81 -3.32 0.77 -23.18
CA ALA A 81 -3.00 1.76 -22.15
C ALA A 81 -2.06 1.14 -21.12
N GLN A 82 -0.81 0.93 -21.53
CA GLN A 82 0.21 0.16 -20.82
C GLN A 82 0.83 0.92 -19.63
N GLY A 83 1.64 0.22 -18.83
CA GLY A 83 2.45 0.78 -17.74
C GLY A 83 2.08 0.25 -16.35
N MET A 84 0.87 -0.24 -16.16
CA MET A 84 0.49 -0.94 -14.94
C MET A 84 1.16 -2.31 -14.89
N THR A 85 2.08 -2.50 -13.95
CA THR A 85 2.87 -3.74 -13.80
C THR A 85 3.01 -4.17 -12.34
N TYR A 86 2.12 -3.74 -11.45
CA TYR A 86 2.30 -3.86 -10.00
C TYR A 86 2.41 -5.30 -9.49
N ALA A 87 1.70 -6.26 -10.09
CA ALA A 87 1.79 -7.67 -9.71
C ALA A 87 3.23 -8.21 -9.87
N ARG A 88 3.93 -7.75 -10.92
CA ARG A 88 5.31 -8.15 -11.23
C ARG A 88 6.23 -7.98 -10.02
N PHE A 89 6.18 -6.83 -9.36
CA PHE A 89 7.14 -6.53 -8.30
C PHE A 89 6.78 -7.22 -6.98
N GLN A 90 5.50 -7.53 -6.75
CA GLN A 90 4.98 -7.89 -5.43
C GLN A 90 4.84 -9.40 -5.20
N TYR A 91 4.69 -10.15 -6.27
CA TYR A 91 4.41 -11.58 -6.22
C TYR A 91 5.68 -12.39 -5.90
N TRP A 92 5.52 -13.65 -5.51
CA TRP A 92 6.66 -14.53 -5.31
C TRP A 92 7.49 -14.68 -6.62
N PRO A 93 8.83 -14.52 -6.60
CA PRO A 93 9.62 -14.37 -7.82
C PRO A 93 9.45 -15.47 -8.87
N LYS A 94 9.24 -16.73 -8.47
CA LYS A 94 9.16 -17.90 -9.36
C LYS A 94 7.73 -18.43 -9.54
N PHE A 95 6.71 -17.60 -9.32
CA PHE A 95 5.30 -18.03 -9.31
C PHE A 95 4.78 -18.60 -10.64
N ASN A 96 5.48 -18.37 -11.75
CA ASN A 96 4.97 -18.60 -13.11
C ASN A 96 4.91 -20.07 -13.52
N ASN A 97 5.68 -20.95 -12.87
CA ASN A 97 5.66 -22.39 -13.11
C ASN A 97 6.10 -23.14 -11.84
N ASN A 98 6.08 -24.47 -11.85
CA ASN A 98 6.56 -25.28 -10.72
C ASN A 98 8.07 -25.58 -10.76
N GLY A 99 8.86 -24.90 -11.59
CA GLY A 99 10.30 -25.15 -11.79
C GLY A 99 10.62 -26.34 -12.70
N SER A 100 9.64 -27.19 -13.03
CA SER A 100 9.78 -28.37 -13.90
C SER A 100 8.85 -28.31 -15.12
N GLY A 101 8.47 -27.11 -15.55
CA GLY A 101 7.62 -26.87 -16.74
C GLY A 101 6.10 -27.06 -16.53
N GLY A 102 5.69 -27.42 -15.32
CA GLY A 102 4.27 -27.52 -14.94
C GLY A 102 3.69 -26.21 -14.40
N ALA A 103 2.42 -26.28 -14.02
CA ALA A 103 1.62 -25.13 -13.56
C ALA A 103 2.27 -24.38 -12.38
N GLY A 104 2.16 -23.05 -12.41
CA GLY A 104 2.63 -22.16 -11.37
C GLY A 104 1.64 -21.96 -10.22
N LEU A 105 1.87 -20.90 -9.45
CA LEU A 105 1.09 -20.53 -8.27
C LEU A 105 -0.40 -20.33 -8.61
N PHE A 106 -0.74 -19.86 -9.81
CA PHE A 106 -2.13 -19.62 -10.24
C PHE A 106 -2.76 -20.80 -11.00
N GLY A 107 -2.22 -22.01 -10.83
CA GLY A 107 -2.77 -23.22 -11.44
C GLY A 107 -2.57 -23.32 -12.96
N VAL A 108 -1.83 -22.37 -13.55
CA VAL A 108 -1.46 -22.34 -14.98
C VAL A 108 0.03 -22.06 -15.12
N THR A 109 0.61 -22.44 -16.25
CA THR A 109 1.99 -22.05 -16.61
C THR A 109 1.95 -20.69 -17.29
N LEU A 110 2.76 -19.75 -16.82
CA LEU A 110 2.98 -18.44 -17.45
C LEU A 110 4.39 -18.37 -18.03
N SER A 111 4.52 -17.74 -19.19
CA SER A 111 5.77 -17.61 -19.95
C SER A 111 6.83 -16.72 -19.27
N LYS A 112 6.41 -15.85 -18.33
CA LYS A 112 7.29 -14.91 -17.63
C LYS A 112 7.12 -15.02 -16.13
N ASN A 113 8.23 -14.89 -15.40
CA ASN A 113 8.24 -14.80 -13.95
C ASN A 113 7.82 -13.40 -13.44
N ALA A 114 7.63 -13.24 -12.12
CA ALA A 114 7.36 -11.92 -11.53
C ALA A 114 8.63 -11.05 -11.49
N GLY A 115 9.80 -11.64 -11.26
CA GLY A 115 10.93 -10.86 -10.77
C GLY A 115 10.81 -10.63 -9.26
N GLY A 116 9.66 -10.17 -8.77
CA GLY A 116 9.27 -10.31 -7.35
C GLY A 116 10.21 -9.63 -6.35
N ILE A 117 10.60 -8.38 -6.64
CA ILE A 117 11.62 -7.64 -5.87
C ILE A 117 11.09 -6.98 -4.59
N PHE A 118 9.76 -6.91 -4.40
CA PHE A 118 9.16 -6.35 -3.20
C PHE A 118 8.81 -7.44 -2.20
N THR A 119 9.18 -7.18 -0.96
CA THR A 119 8.91 -8.03 0.19
C THR A 119 8.20 -7.22 1.25
N ILE A 120 7.23 -7.84 1.91
CA ILE A 120 6.50 -7.22 3.03
C ILE A 120 7.36 -7.31 4.28
N THR A 121 7.60 -6.17 4.94
CA THR A 121 8.36 -6.15 6.19
C THR A 121 7.57 -6.85 7.31
N PRO A 122 8.24 -7.42 8.33
CA PRO A 122 7.55 -8.08 9.45
C PRO A 122 6.47 -7.20 10.11
N GLU A 123 6.77 -5.92 10.31
CA GLU A 123 5.87 -4.96 10.95
C GLU A 123 4.64 -4.65 10.07
N ALA A 124 4.79 -4.69 8.74
CA ALA A 124 3.67 -4.58 7.82
C ALA A 124 2.83 -5.87 7.82
N ALA A 125 3.48 -7.04 7.80
CA ALA A 125 2.82 -8.34 7.84
C ALA A 125 1.97 -8.53 9.11
N ASP A 126 2.46 -8.08 10.26
CA ASP A 126 1.75 -8.20 11.54
C ASP A 126 0.41 -7.46 11.56
N ARG A 127 0.19 -6.50 10.64
CA ARG A 127 -1.10 -5.84 10.45
C ARG A 127 -2.14 -6.74 9.76
N PHE A 128 -1.78 -7.85 9.14
CA PHE A 128 -2.71 -8.70 8.41
C PHE A 128 -3.05 -9.96 9.21
N SER A 129 -3.70 -9.72 10.36
CA SER A 129 -3.92 -10.71 11.43
C SER A 129 -5.32 -10.65 12.05
N LEU A 130 -6.20 -9.75 11.62
CA LEU A 130 -7.50 -9.57 12.25
C LEU A 130 -8.49 -10.63 11.80
N ALA A 131 -9.19 -11.25 12.75
CA ALA A 131 -10.12 -12.35 12.46
C ALA A 131 -11.20 -11.91 11.46
N GLY A 132 -11.37 -12.68 10.38
CA GLY A 132 -12.39 -12.41 9.35
C GLY A 132 -12.06 -11.29 8.36
N ASP A 133 -10.99 -10.51 8.57
CA ASP A 133 -10.61 -9.40 7.70
C ASP A 133 -10.20 -9.90 6.30
N GLU A 134 -11.00 -9.57 5.28
CA GLU A 134 -10.76 -9.97 3.88
C GLU A 134 -9.37 -9.52 3.38
N ARG A 135 -8.82 -8.44 3.94
CA ARG A 135 -7.51 -7.91 3.53
C ARG A 135 -6.37 -8.84 3.92
N ASN A 136 -6.55 -9.77 4.85
CA ASN A 136 -5.54 -10.78 5.16
C ASN A 136 -5.21 -11.65 3.94
N GLU A 137 -6.17 -11.83 3.03
CA GLU A 137 -6.04 -12.67 1.84
C GLU A 137 -5.18 -12.05 0.74
N ILE A 138 -4.76 -10.79 0.87
CA ILE A 138 -3.80 -10.19 -0.06
C ILE A 138 -2.35 -10.50 0.31
N ILE A 139 -2.12 -11.17 1.44
CA ILE A 139 -0.78 -11.52 1.93
C ILE A 139 -0.51 -12.99 1.64
N LEU A 140 0.44 -13.26 0.75
CA LEU A 140 1.05 -14.58 0.63
C LEU A 140 2.00 -14.77 1.80
N LYS A 141 1.68 -15.74 2.66
CA LYS A 141 2.43 -16.05 3.88
C LYS A 141 2.47 -17.55 4.14
N ASP A 142 3.45 -17.95 4.94
CA ASP A 142 3.64 -19.32 5.40
C ASP A 142 3.65 -20.29 4.22
N GLU A 143 3.01 -21.45 4.36
CA GLU A 143 2.90 -22.40 3.26
C GLU A 143 2.00 -21.86 2.13
N LEU A 144 2.53 -21.83 0.90
CA LEU A 144 1.78 -21.34 -0.25
C LEU A 144 0.89 -22.43 -0.84
N PHE A 145 -0.33 -22.07 -1.22
CA PHE A 145 -1.25 -22.95 -1.94
C PHE A 145 -1.44 -22.39 -3.34
N THR A 146 -1.94 -23.19 -4.27
CA THR A 146 -2.30 -22.66 -5.58
C THR A 146 -3.52 -21.75 -5.46
N TYR A 147 -3.70 -20.89 -6.46
CA TYR A 147 -4.81 -19.95 -6.56
C TYR A 147 -5.48 -20.13 -7.92
N ASN A 148 -6.80 -19.95 -7.98
CA ASN A 148 -7.48 -19.88 -9.27
C ASN A 148 -7.15 -18.55 -9.95
N ILE A 149 -6.64 -18.57 -11.19
CA ILE A 149 -6.23 -17.33 -11.88
C ILE A 149 -7.38 -16.36 -12.18
N SER A 150 -8.61 -16.85 -12.35
CA SER A 150 -9.75 -15.98 -12.68
C SER A 150 -10.36 -15.33 -11.44
N THR A 151 -10.45 -16.07 -10.33
CA THR A 151 -11.11 -15.59 -9.09
C THR A 151 -10.13 -15.14 -8.01
N PHE A 152 -8.84 -15.46 -8.18
CA PHE A 152 -7.81 -15.36 -7.16
C PHE A 152 -8.18 -16.05 -5.84
N ALA A 153 -9.11 -17.01 -5.87
CA ALA A 153 -9.44 -17.78 -4.68
C ALA A 153 -8.29 -18.76 -4.36
N LYS A 154 -7.88 -18.80 -3.10
CA LYS A 154 -6.92 -19.77 -2.59
C LYS A 154 -7.51 -21.17 -2.67
N THR A 155 -6.75 -22.14 -3.15
CA THR A 155 -7.17 -23.55 -3.18
C THR A 155 -6.62 -24.30 -1.96
N THR A 156 -6.97 -25.57 -1.83
CA THR A 156 -6.39 -26.49 -0.85
C THR A 156 -5.15 -27.22 -1.37
N THR A 157 -4.75 -27.01 -2.63
CA THR A 157 -3.61 -27.70 -3.24
C THR A 157 -2.29 -27.03 -2.86
N PRO A 158 -1.37 -27.75 -2.22
CA PRO A 158 -0.02 -27.28 -1.97
C PRO A 158 0.69 -26.79 -3.25
N TYR A 159 1.24 -25.58 -3.23
CA TYR A 159 2.17 -25.17 -4.28
C TYR A 159 3.58 -25.69 -3.99
N LEU A 160 4.15 -26.36 -5.00
CA LEU A 160 5.49 -26.93 -4.98
C LEU A 160 6.34 -26.29 -6.09
N TYR A 161 7.61 -26.06 -5.81
CA TYR A 161 8.60 -25.62 -6.80
C TYR A 161 9.78 -26.58 -6.77
N ASN A 162 10.11 -27.18 -7.91
CA ASN A 162 11.05 -28.30 -8.04
C ASN A 162 10.76 -29.44 -7.04
N GLY A 163 9.47 -29.75 -6.84
CA GLY A 163 9.01 -30.77 -5.88
C GLY A 163 9.09 -30.36 -4.41
N GLN A 164 9.65 -29.18 -4.08
CA GLN A 164 9.76 -28.69 -2.72
C GLN A 164 8.58 -27.79 -2.32
N ARG A 165 8.08 -27.96 -1.10
CA ARG A 165 7.06 -27.09 -0.50
C ARG A 165 7.57 -25.65 -0.43
N VAL A 166 6.83 -24.70 -1.00
CA VAL A 166 7.15 -23.28 -0.85
C VAL A 166 6.56 -22.77 0.45
N VAL A 167 7.43 -22.36 1.37
CA VAL A 167 7.07 -21.81 2.69
C VAL A 167 7.75 -20.46 2.83
N LEU A 168 6.97 -19.38 2.89
CA LEU A 168 7.49 -18.04 3.14
C LEU A 168 7.69 -17.84 4.63
N THR A 169 8.79 -17.17 4.98
CA THR A 169 9.08 -16.77 6.36
C THR A 169 8.77 -15.30 6.55
N LYS A 170 8.29 -14.90 7.73
CA LYS A 170 8.00 -13.47 8.00
C LYS A 170 9.27 -12.62 8.02
N ASN A 171 10.31 -13.14 8.66
CA ASN A 171 11.56 -12.42 8.89
C ASN A 171 12.47 -12.43 7.65
N ILE A 172 13.27 -11.37 7.52
CA ILE A 172 14.18 -11.17 6.39
C ILE A 172 15.59 -11.08 6.95
N THR A 173 16.48 -11.93 6.44
CA THR A 173 17.89 -11.97 6.83
C THR A 173 18.75 -11.73 5.60
N LEU A 174 19.63 -10.74 5.69
CA LEU A 174 20.60 -10.46 4.63
C LEU A 174 21.61 -11.59 4.51
N LEU A 175 21.99 -11.91 3.27
CA LEU A 175 23.04 -12.89 2.98
C LEU A 175 24.38 -12.46 3.61
N THR A 176 24.67 -11.16 3.55
CA THR A 176 25.81 -10.54 4.23
C THR A 176 25.30 -9.48 5.21
N PRO A 177 25.61 -9.56 6.51
CA PRO A 177 25.20 -8.54 7.48
C PRO A 177 25.65 -7.13 7.08
N GLY A 178 24.73 -6.16 7.13
CA GLY A 178 25.02 -4.76 6.78
C GLY A 178 25.12 -4.48 5.28
N ASP A 179 24.79 -5.44 4.40
CA ASP A 179 24.81 -5.23 2.96
C ASP A 179 23.78 -4.17 2.52
N ALA A 180 24.29 -3.03 2.07
CA ALA A 180 23.51 -1.90 1.60
C ALA A 180 22.65 -2.23 0.35
N SER A 181 22.99 -3.29 -0.40
CA SER A 181 22.20 -3.77 -1.53
C SER A 181 20.96 -4.57 -1.13
N MET A 182 20.82 -4.88 0.17
CA MET A 182 19.72 -5.66 0.75
C MET A 182 19.62 -7.08 0.15
N ASN A 183 20.75 -7.68 -0.22
CA ASN A 183 20.78 -8.99 -0.84
C ASN A 183 20.39 -10.11 0.15
N VAL A 184 19.40 -10.92 -0.23
CA VAL A 184 18.92 -12.10 0.52
C VAL A 184 19.28 -13.43 -0.15
N GLY A 185 20.01 -13.38 -1.27
CA GLY A 185 20.37 -14.51 -2.13
C GLY A 185 19.37 -14.76 -3.27
N ASP A 186 19.89 -15.04 -4.47
CA ASP A 186 19.08 -15.49 -5.62
C ASP A 186 18.96 -17.03 -5.63
N ASN A 187 18.34 -17.58 -4.59
CA ASN A 187 18.10 -19.00 -4.44
C ASN A 187 16.78 -19.27 -3.71
N PHE A 188 16.38 -20.53 -3.61
CA PHE A 188 15.11 -20.93 -3.01
C PHE A 188 14.91 -20.39 -1.59
N ASN A 189 15.97 -20.34 -0.78
CA ASN A 189 15.90 -19.78 0.57
C ASN A 189 15.65 -18.27 0.51
N GLY A 190 16.43 -17.54 -0.30
CA GLY A 190 16.29 -16.10 -0.46
C GLY A 190 14.94 -15.66 -1.01
N TRP A 191 14.42 -16.36 -2.03
CA TRP A 191 13.09 -16.07 -2.60
C TRP A 191 11.96 -16.24 -1.60
N ASN A 192 12.16 -17.06 -0.56
CA ASN A 192 11.17 -17.39 0.46
C ASN A 192 11.28 -16.53 1.73
N GLN A 193 12.17 -15.54 1.75
CA GLN A 193 12.28 -14.59 2.87
C GLN A 193 11.28 -13.45 2.74
N GLY A 194 10.62 -13.13 3.85
CA GLY A 194 9.50 -12.20 3.96
C GLY A 194 8.24 -12.64 3.21
N TYR A 195 7.10 -12.06 3.59
CA TYR A 195 5.83 -12.31 2.91
C TYR A 195 5.71 -11.51 1.60
N ARG A 196 4.73 -11.87 0.77
CA ARG A 196 4.49 -11.26 -0.55
C ARG A 196 3.06 -10.74 -0.65
N CYS A 197 2.82 -9.82 -1.59
CA CYS A 197 1.51 -9.19 -1.77
C CYS A 197 0.88 -9.65 -3.09
N ILE A 198 -0.36 -10.13 -3.04
CA ILE A 198 -1.18 -10.51 -4.19
C ILE A 198 -2.43 -9.64 -4.36
N LYS A 199 -2.36 -8.39 -3.89
CA LYS A 199 -3.47 -7.44 -3.97
C LYS A 199 -3.94 -7.20 -5.41
N TRP A 200 -3.00 -6.91 -6.30
CA TRP A 200 -3.26 -6.57 -7.70
C TRP A 200 -3.35 -7.85 -8.52
N GLY A 201 -4.57 -8.25 -8.88
CA GLY A 201 -4.81 -9.47 -9.67
C GLY A 201 -4.20 -9.36 -11.07
N LEU A 202 -3.76 -10.48 -11.62
CA LEU A 202 -3.25 -10.63 -12.98
C LEU A 202 -4.20 -11.48 -13.85
N GLN A 203 -4.03 -11.39 -15.16
CA GLN A 203 -4.53 -12.36 -16.13
C GLN A 203 -3.35 -13.11 -16.77
N ALA A 204 -3.61 -14.29 -17.35
CA ALA A 204 -2.54 -15.02 -18.04
C ALA A 204 -1.93 -14.21 -19.20
N ALA A 205 -2.80 -13.55 -19.97
CA ALA A 205 -2.41 -12.73 -21.12
C ALA A 205 -1.45 -11.58 -20.75
N ASP A 206 -1.53 -11.05 -19.52
CA ASP A 206 -0.60 -10.03 -19.03
C ASP A 206 0.84 -10.53 -19.17
N TYR A 207 1.12 -11.77 -18.78
CA TYR A 207 2.46 -12.34 -18.80
C TYR A 207 2.83 -12.96 -20.14
N ASP A 208 1.85 -13.55 -20.84
CA ASP A 208 2.08 -14.31 -22.07
C ASP A 208 2.10 -13.47 -23.34
N THR A 209 1.28 -12.43 -23.39
CA THR A 209 1.10 -11.60 -24.58
C THR A 209 1.60 -10.19 -24.35
N TYR A 210 1.30 -9.61 -23.18
CA TYR A 210 1.40 -8.16 -22.96
C TYR A 210 2.58 -7.71 -22.12
N ASN A 211 3.64 -8.52 -22.05
CA ASN A 211 4.91 -8.18 -21.42
C ASN A 211 4.78 -7.68 -19.95
N ARG A 212 3.85 -8.28 -19.22
CA ARG A 212 3.45 -8.01 -17.83
C ARG A 212 2.66 -6.72 -17.59
N ASN A 213 2.21 -6.03 -18.66
CA ASN A 213 1.22 -4.97 -18.51
C ASN A 213 -0.13 -5.58 -18.09
N GLN A 214 -0.84 -4.90 -17.19
CA GLN A 214 -2.11 -5.35 -16.63
C GLN A 214 -3.23 -4.35 -16.97
N SER A 215 -4.47 -4.83 -17.02
CA SER A 215 -5.67 -4.00 -17.25
C SER A 215 -6.32 -3.50 -15.95
N ASN A 216 -5.64 -3.59 -14.81
CA ASN A 216 -6.16 -3.06 -13.56
C ASN A 216 -6.10 -1.52 -13.57
N ASP A 217 -7.25 -0.86 -13.47
CA ASP A 217 -7.32 0.55 -13.14
C ASP A 217 -6.71 0.79 -11.75
N VAL A 218 -5.92 1.86 -11.62
CA VAL A 218 -5.24 2.20 -10.36
C VAL A 218 -6.02 3.31 -9.66
N PRO A 219 -6.74 3.03 -8.55
CA PRO A 219 -7.40 4.06 -7.78
C PRO A 219 -6.40 5.03 -7.17
N ILE A 220 -6.61 6.32 -7.44
CA ILE A 220 -5.85 7.43 -6.87
C ILE A 220 -6.59 8.00 -5.66
N PHE A 221 -7.93 8.10 -5.75
CA PHE A 221 -8.79 8.53 -4.65
C PHE A 221 -9.92 7.53 -4.45
N ARG A 222 -10.08 7.06 -3.20
CA ARG A 222 -11.11 6.10 -2.81
C ARG A 222 -12.02 6.67 -1.73
N TYR A 223 -13.25 6.21 -1.68
CA TYR A 223 -14.23 6.59 -0.67
C TYR A 223 -13.82 6.11 0.73
N ALA A 224 -13.22 4.92 0.84
CA ALA A 224 -12.60 4.44 2.08
C ALA A 224 -11.62 5.46 2.69
N ASP A 225 -10.90 6.22 1.85
CA ASP A 225 -9.96 7.24 2.30
C ASP A 225 -10.67 8.46 2.87
N ILE A 226 -11.79 8.87 2.29
CA ILE A 226 -12.62 9.98 2.79
C ILE A 226 -13.10 9.69 4.21
N LEU A 227 -13.60 8.47 4.47
CA LEU A 227 -14.06 8.06 5.79
C LEU A 227 -12.93 8.10 6.83
N LEU A 228 -11.76 7.53 6.48
CA LEU A 228 -10.61 7.51 7.38
C LEU A 228 -9.97 8.90 7.56
N MET A 229 -9.96 9.75 6.53
CA MET A 229 -9.49 11.14 6.64
C MET A 229 -10.43 11.99 7.50
N LYS A 230 -11.75 11.80 7.40
CA LYS A 230 -12.72 12.47 8.27
C LYS A 230 -12.55 12.02 9.73
N ALA A 231 -12.42 10.71 9.96
CA ALA A 231 -12.16 10.16 11.29
C ALA A 231 -10.86 10.70 11.90
N GLU A 232 -9.79 10.76 11.11
CA GLU A 232 -8.50 11.33 11.52
C GLU A 232 -8.64 12.82 11.87
N ALA A 233 -9.33 13.62 11.04
CA ALA A 233 -9.50 15.04 11.26
C ALA A 233 -10.25 15.32 12.57
N ILE A 234 -11.33 14.58 12.84
CA ILE A 234 -12.10 14.71 14.09
C ILE A 234 -11.24 14.32 15.31
N LEU A 235 -10.46 13.23 15.24
CA LEU A 235 -9.54 12.87 16.33
C LEU A 235 -8.46 13.92 16.58
N ARG A 236 -8.09 14.68 15.55
CA ARG A 236 -7.14 15.80 15.64
C ARG A 236 -7.79 17.11 16.09
N GLY A 237 -9.08 17.10 16.45
CA GLY A 237 -9.79 18.25 17.01
C GLY A 237 -10.67 19.01 16.03
N ALA A 238 -10.95 18.49 14.83
CA ALA A 238 -12.00 19.05 13.99
C ALA A 238 -13.38 18.87 14.64
N THR A 239 -14.29 19.79 14.37
CA THR A 239 -15.69 19.68 14.78
C THR A 239 -16.34 18.51 14.07
N ALA A 240 -16.88 17.56 14.84
CA ALA A 240 -17.70 16.48 14.30
C ALA A 240 -19.02 17.03 13.73
N THR A 241 -19.42 16.54 12.57
CA THR A 241 -20.62 16.94 11.83
C THR A 241 -21.47 15.72 11.49
N ASN A 242 -22.76 15.94 11.20
CA ASN A 242 -23.69 14.90 10.73
C ASN A 242 -23.87 13.69 11.67
N GLY A 243 -23.55 13.85 12.97
CA GLY A 243 -23.58 12.76 13.94
C GLY A 243 -22.44 11.75 13.79
N ASP A 244 -21.49 11.99 12.88
CA ASP A 244 -20.35 11.12 12.68
C ASP A 244 -19.37 11.22 13.85
N THR A 245 -18.84 10.06 14.24
CA THR A 245 -17.75 9.95 15.21
C THR A 245 -16.58 9.24 14.53
N PRO A 246 -15.34 9.37 15.05
CA PRO A 246 -14.22 8.59 14.55
C PRO A 246 -14.52 7.08 14.55
N MET A 247 -15.21 6.59 15.58
CA MET A 247 -15.61 5.19 15.68
C MET A 247 -16.64 4.78 14.62
N SER A 248 -17.67 5.59 14.36
CA SER A 248 -18.70 5.24 13.35
C SER A 248 -18.09 5.16 11.96
N LEU A 249 -17.25 6.12 11.58
CA LEU A 249 -16.55 6.15 10.29
C LEU A 249 -15.55 5.00 10.15
N PHE A 250 -14.79 4.71 11.21
CA PHE A 250 -13.85 3.58 11.25
C PHE A 250 -14.57 2.23 11.13
N ASN A 251 -15.70 2.08 11.81
CA ASN A 251 -16.47 0.84 11.78
C ASN A 251 -17.15 0.60 10.42
N GLN A 252 -17.37 1.63 9.60
CA GLN A 252 -17.77 1.42 8.19
C GLN A 252 -16.67 0.66 7.43
N ILE A 253 -15.40 1.03 7.63
CA ILE A 253 -14.24 0.32 7.05
C ILE A 253 -14.20 -1.13 7.57
N ARG A 254 -14.24 -1.32 8.89
CA ARG A 254 -14.19 -2.66 9.51
C ARG A 254 -15.30 -3.58 9.02
N SER A 255 -16.53 -3.07 8.96
CA SER A 255 -17.70 -3.87 8.62
C SER A 255 -17.64 -4.37 7.18
N TYR A 256 -17.26 -3.52 6.21
CA TYR A 256 -17.25 -3.94 4.80
C TYR A 256 -16.15 -4.96 4.49
N VAL A 257 -15.00 -4.90 5.19
CA VAL A 257 -13.95 -5.94 5.08
C VAL A 257 -14.16 -7.12 6.02
N LYS A 258 -15.27 -7.17 6.77
CA LYS A 258 -15.63 -8.23 7.73
C LYS A 258 -14.65 -8.38 8.90
N ALA A 259 -13.92 -7.31 9.22
CA ALA A 259 -13.05 -7.25 10.38
C ALA A 259 -13.86 -6.91 11.65
N PRO A 260 -13.34 -7.22 12.86
CA PRO A 260 -14.01 -6.87 14.11
C PRO A 260 -14.17 -5.35 14.24
N THR A 261 -15.36 -4.91 14.62
CA THR A 261 -15.66 -3.49 14.88
C THR A 261 -15.18 -3.07 16.26
N LEU A 262 -14.87 -1.78 16.40
CA LEU A 262 -14.51 -1.18 17.67
C LEU A 262 -15.76 -0.86 18.50
N THR A 263 -15.64 -1.00 19.82
CA THR A 263 -16.66 -0.61 20.80
C THR A 263 -16.34 0.69 21.52
N THR A 264 -15.16 1.26 21.27
CA THR A 264 -14.69 2.53 21.83
C THR A 264 -14.03 3.39 20.74
N ALA A 265 -13.81 4.68 21.03
CA ALA A 265 -13.20 5.59 20.08
C ALA A 265 -11.78 5.13 19.69
N PRO A 266 -11.45 5.07 18.39
CA PRO A 266 -10.10 4.74 17.93
C PRO A 266 -9.09 5.80 18.36
N THR A 267 -7.86 5.39 18.61
CA THR A 267 -6.70 6.27 18.74
C THR A 267 -6.18 6.69 17.36
N LEU A 268 -5.27 7.68 17.32
CA LEU A 268 -4.55 8.00 16.08
C LEU A 268 -3.71 6.80 15.59
N GLN A 269 -3.17 5.98 16.49
CA GLN A 269 -2.44 4.78 16.09
C GLN A 269 -3.37 3.77 15.40
N ASP A 270 -4.61 3.60 15.89
CA ASP A 270 -5.61 2.75 15.25
C ASP A 270 -5.93 3.24 13.83
N ILE A 271 -6.08 4.56 13.63
CA ILE A 271 -6.23 5.15 12.29
C ILE A 271 -5.04 4.81 11.40
N LEU A 272 -3.81 5.03 11.89
CA LEU A 272 -2.61 4.80 11.08
C LEU A 272 -2.48 3.32 10.68
N ASP A 273 -2.76 2.39 11.58
CA ASP A 273 -2.70 0.98 11.28
C ASP A 273 -3.85 0.53 10.37
N GLU A 274 -5.02 1.14 10.49
CA GLU A 274 -6.14 0.88 9.57
C GLU A 274 -5.87 1.37 8.16
N ARG A 275 -5.33 2.59 8.02
CA ARG A 275 -4.82 3.08 6.74
C ARG A 275 -3.73 2.16 6.19
N GLY A 276 -2.90 1.60 7.06
CA GLY A 276 -1.85 0.64 6.72
C GLY A 276 -2.37 -0.70 6.17
N ARG A 277 -3.54 -1.15 6.62
CA ARG A 277 -4.24 -2.33 6.09
C ARG A 277 -5.02 -1.98 4.81
N GLU A 278 -5.79 -0.90 4.87
CA GLU A 278 -6.71 -0.47 3.81
C GLU A 278 -5.97 -0.12 2.52
N PHE A 279 -4.94 0.73 2.62
CA PHE A 279 -4.20 1.30 1.47
C PHE A 279 -2.85 0.61 1.22
N PHE A 280 -2.67 -0.61 1.72
CA PHE A 280 -1.43 -1.34 1.51
C PHE A 280 -1.19 -1.53 0.01
N SER A 281 0.04 -1.28 -0.44
CA SER A 281 0.42 -1.34 -1.85
C SER A 281 -0.34 -0.38 -2.79
N GLU A 282 -0.76 0.78 -2.28
CA GLU A 282 -1.37 1.89 -3.04
C GLU A 282 -0.53 3.19 -2.99
N MET A 283 0.79 3.07 -2.74
CA MET A 283 1.79 4.15 -2.89
C MET A 283 1.59 5.41 -2.02
N TRP A 284 0.85 5.32 -0.91
CA TRP A 284 0.57 6.48 -0.03
C TRP A 284 1.23 6.43 1.35
N ARG A 285 1.73 5.27 1.79
CA ARG A 285 2.15 5.01 3.20
C ARG A 285 3.17 6.02 3.74
N ARG A 286 4.11 6.50 2.91
CA ARG A 286 5.13 7.48 3.32
C ARG A 286 4.51 8.78 3.84
N ASN A 287 3.50 9.31 3.14
CA ASN A 287 2.84 10.56 3.52
C ASN A 287 2.15 10.43 4.88
N ASP A 288 1.45 9.31 5.08
CA ASP A 288 0.81 9.02 6.37
C ASP A 288 1.85 8.85 7.48
N LEU A 289 2.94 8.11 7.26
CA LEU A 289 3.98 7.96 8.26
C LEU A 289 4.62 9.31 8.65
N ILE A 290 4.82 10.22 7.70
CA ILE A 290 5.35 11.57 7.99
C ILE A 290 4.33 12.36 8.82
N ARG A 291 3.06 12.42 8.40
CA ARG A 291 1.99 13.13 9.13
C ARG A 291 1.75 12.60 10.55
N PHE A 292 2.01 11.32 10.78
CA PHE A 292 1.88 10.70 12.10
C PHE A 292 3.18 10.73 12.91
N GLY A 293 4.28 11.27 12.36
CA GLY A 293 5.58 11.32 13.04
C GLY A 293 6.21 9.94 13.25
N GLN A 294 5.82 8.97 12.42
CA GLN A 294 6.25 7.58 12.49
C GLN A 294 7.25 7.22 11.39
N PHE A 295 7.52 8.13 10.44
CA PHE A 295 8.41 7.84 9.30
C PHE A 295 9.82 7.49 9.73
N GLU A 296 10.32 8.13 10.79
CA GLU A 296 11.67 7.95 11.32
C GLU A 296 11.88 6.62 12.05
N ASN A 297 10.81 5.99 12.56
CA ASN A 297 10.90 4.76 13.35
C ASN A 297 11.59 3.61 12.59
N ASP A 298 12.09 2.64 13.35
CA ASP A 298 12.69 1.44 12.79
C ASP A 298 11.60 0.56 12.20
N TRP A 299 11.83 0.12 10.97
CA TRP A 299 11.04 -0.89 10.28
C TRP A 299 11.94 -1.56 9.24
N GLY A 300 11.75 -2.87 9.05
CA GLY A 300 12.56 -3.66 8.14
C GLY A 300 14.06 -3.43 8.34
N LEU A 301 14.77 -3.10 7.26
CA LEU A 301 16.23 -2.93 7.25
C LEU A 301 16.68 -1.48 7.45
N LYS A 302 15.78 -0.55 7.77
CA LYS A 302 16.09 0.89 7.74
C LYS A 302 17.31 1.27 8.60
N HIS A 303 17.37 0.78 9.84
CA HIS A 303 18.48 1.06 10.76
C HIS A 303 19.76 0.27 10.41
N VAL A 304 19.61 -0.89 9.75
CA VAL A 304 20.73 -1.71 9.28
C VAL A 304 21.48 -0.97 8.16
N ILE A 305 20.74 -0.37 7.24
CA ILE A 305 21.31 0.35 6.08
C ILE A 305 21.74 1.77 6.47
N ASN A 306 21.02 2.41 7.39
CA ASN A 306 21.35 3.74 7.89
C ASN A 306 21.04 3.83 9.39
N SER A 307 22.06 3.66 10.23
CA SER A 307 21.94 3.71 11.69
C SER A 307 21.48 5.08 12.22
N ALA A 308 21.67 6.16 11.45
CA ALA A 308 21.23 7.51 11.79
C ALA A 308 19.82 7.84 11.29
N ALA A 309 19.10 6.90 10.67
CA ALA A 309 17.83 7.22 10.01
C ALA A 309 16.72 7.70 10.96
N LYS A 310 16.81 7.38 12.26
CA LYS A 310 15.89 7.87 13.30
C LYS A 310 15.99 9.36 13.58
N THR A 311 17.17 9.96 13.39
CA THR A 311 17.42 11.38 13.70
C THR A 311 17.46 12.26 12.45
N GLN A 312 17.59 11.67 11.26
CA GLN A 312 17.66 12.38 9.98
C GLN A 312 16.28 12.78 9.44
N LYS A 313 15.53 13.59 10.19
CA LYS A 313 14.19 14.08 9.81
C LYS A 313 14.17 14.88 8.50
N TRP A 314 15.30 15.45 8.07
CA TRP A 314 15.44 16.11 6.77
C TRP A 314 15.19 15.16 5.57
N ARG A 315 15.26 13.83 5.76
CA ARG A 315 14.91 12.83 4.73
C ARG A 315 13.41 12.67 4.48
N ARG A 316 12.56 13.40 5.21
CA ARG A 316 11.12 13.55 4.92
C ARG A 316 10.86 14.25 3.59
N ILE A 317 11.86 14.92 3.00
CA ILE A 317 11.85 15.39 1.62
C ILE A 317 13.00 14.71 0.85
N PHE A 318 12.74 14.35 -0.42
CA PHE A 318 13.72 13.74 -1.30
C PHE A 318 14.72 14.78 -1.83
N PRO A 319 15.94 14.38 -2.23
CA PRO A 319 16.84 15.29 -2.93
C PRO A 319 16.23 15.71 -4.27
N ILE A 320 16.51 16.94 -4.68
CA ILE A 320 16.34 17.35 -6.07
C ILE A 320 17.34 16.54 -6.92
N PRO A 321 16.91 15.89 -8.02
CA PRO A 321 17.80 15.10 -8.85
C PRO A 321 19.02 15.90 -9.36
N THR A 322 20.21 15.30 -9.32
CA THR A 322 21.48 15.97 -9.68
C THR A 322 21.47 16.54 -11.09
N ASN A 323 20.88 15.83 -12.07
CA ASN A 323 20.75 16.33 -13.44
C ASN A 323 19.88 17.60 -13.52
N VAL A 324 18.85 17.71 -12.69
CA VAL A 324 18.00 18.91 -12.58
C VAL A 324 18.79 20.04 -11.93
N MET A 325 19.54 19.77 -10.85
CA MET A 325 20.39 20.78 -10.18
C MET A 325 21.53 21.30 -11.07
N ASN A 326 22.08 20.45 -11.94
CA ASN A 326 23.09 20.85 -12.92
C ASN A 326 22.51 21.73 -14.03
N SER A 327 21.27 21.45 -14.45
CA SER A 327 20.60 22.19 -15.52
C SER A 327 19.98 23.50 -15.04
N ASN A 328 19.48 23.52 -13.80
CA ASN A 328 18.85 24.68 -13.19
C ASN A 328 19.70 25.21 -12.03
N THR A 329 20.55 26.18 -12.34
CA THR A 329 21.46 26.79 -11.37
C THR A 329 20.78 27.77 -10.42
N ASN A 330 19.49 28.09 -10.62
CA ASN A 330 18.73 29.01 -9.77
C ASN A 330 18.07 28.31 -8.58
N TRP A 331 18.13 26.98 -8.51
CA TRP A 331 17.56 26.21 -7.41
C TRP A 331 18.62 25.88 -6.37
N THR A 332 18.18 25.81 -5.11
CA THR A 332 18.98 25.31 -3.99
C THR A 332 18.54 23.89 -3.67
N GLN A 333 19.50 23.03 -3.34
CA GLN A 333 19.22 21.66 -2.91
C GLN A 333 18.44 21.68 -1.58
N ASN A 334 17.62 20.64 -1.37
CA ASN A 334 16.96 20.42 -0.09
C ASN A 334 18.00 20.18 1.02
N THR A 335 17.73 20.71 2.22
CA THR A 335 18.60 20.60 3.40
C THR A 335 19.07 19.17 3.65
N GLY A 336 20.37 19.00 3.91
CA GLY A 336 20.98 17.71 4.25
C GLY A 336 21.49 16.90 3.05
N TYR A 337 21.19 17.30 1.82
CA TYR A 337 21.73 16.67 0.61
C TYR A 337 22.82 17.52 -0.03
N ASN A 338 23.81 16.85 -0.63
CA ASN A 338 24.85 17.52 -1.40
C ASN A 338 24.31 17.97 -2.76
N LYS A 339 24.89 19.05 -3.30
CA LYS A 339 24.59 19.56 -4.64
C LYS A 339 25.14 18.63 -5.72
#